data_AF-A0A1M7SQ98-F1
#
_entry.id   AF-A0A1M7SQ98-F1
#
_cell.length_a   1.000
_cell.length_b   1.000
_cell.length_c   1.000
_cell.angle_alpha   90.00
_cell.angle_beta   90.00
_cell.angle_gamma   90.00
#
_symmetry.space_group_name_H-M   'P 1'
#
loop_
_entity.id
_entity.type
_entity.pdbx_description
1 polymer ?
#
loop_
_entity_poly.entity_id
_entity_poly.type
_entity_poly.pdbx_seq_one_letter_code
_entity_poly.pdbx_strand_id
1 'polypeptide(L)'
;MIRFLGDFSIGNCNELELSKNELIALAYCAVKERFYINELYDILEEKGRYEIAYVRKILKNLRAKVCDNVDINVSEGRISSEFRDSCDIKVLPKEVEKVEEKMKHSALEDTDIESLLALYRGHFLPFIENLWVESYRDMLKSIVFSLFSKLYLSKTLSSASKLKMLRIFPELQMSVIDLSTLESLSGYVRVNIGDYVFGVNEELGILRITNIPTDMLLNLIKGCSEVSFVGDNEVVLVVNSETIHALIKMKKE
;
A
#
# COMPACT_ATOMS: atom_id res chain seq x y z
N MET A 1 5.85 -9.90 -14.22
CA MET A 1 6.39 -9.29 -12.98
C MET A 1 5.64 -9.84 -11.77
N ILE A 2 6.37 -10.17 -10.71
CA ILE A 2 5.83 -10.55 -9.40
C ILE A 2 5.67 -9.30 -8.54
N ARG A 3 4.53 -9.19 -7.85
CA ARG A 3 4.18 -8.05 -7.00
C ARG A 3 4.07 -8.46 -5.54
N PHE A 4 4.75 -7.74 -4.67
CA PHE A 4 4.63 -7.81 -3.21
C PHE A 4 4.29 -6.45 -2.56
N LEU A 5 4.33 -5.34 -3.32
CA LEU A 5 4.04 -3.98 -2.89
C LEU A 5 2.56 -3.64 -3.13
N GLY A 6 1.74 -3.74 -2.07
CA GLY A 6 0.29 -3.75 -2.16
C GLY A 6 -0.24 -5.18 -2.32
N ASP A 7 -1.24 -5.38 -3.18
CA ASP A 7 -1.84 -6.69 -3.42
C ASP A 7 -0.86 -7.66 -4.11
N PHE A 8 -0.71 -8.83 -3.52
CA PHE A 8 0.19 -9.88 -4.03
C PHE A 8 -0.33 -10.45 -5.36
N SER A 9 0.55 -10.61 -6.35
CA SER A 9 0.23 -11.26 -7.62
C SER A 9 1.48 -11.80 -8.34
N ILE A 10 1.34 -12.89 -9.10
CA ILE A 10 2.37 -13.45 -9.98
C ILE A 10 1.88 -13.46 -11.43
N GLY A 11 2.33 -12.50 -12.25
CA GLY A 11 2.07 -12.50 -13.69
C GLY A 11 0.59 -12.69 -14.05
N ASN A 12 0.30 -13.70 -14.88
CA ASN A 12 -1.06 -14.07 -15.30
C ASN A 12 -1.68 -15.21 -14.44
N CYS A 13 -1.05 -15.62 -13.33
CA CYS A 13 -1.60 -16.66 -12.44
C CYS A 13 -2.65 -16.07 -11.50
N ASN A 14 -3.89 -15.95 -11.99
CA ASN A 14 -5.01 -15.39 -11.24
C ASN A 14 -5.55 -16.31 -10.11
N GLU A 15 -5.15 -17.58 -10.06
CA GLU A 15 -5.67 -18.60 -9.13
C GLU A 15 -4.60 -19.17 -8.18
N LEU A 16 -3.55 -18.39 -7.88
CA LEU A 16 -2.44 -18.84 -7.04
C LEU A 16 -2.72 -18.69 -5.52
N GLU A 17 -3.32 -19.70 -4.91
CA GLU A 17 -3.51 -19.74 -3.45
C GLU A 17 -2.22 -20.12 -2.70
N LEU A 18 -1.52 -19.14 -2.14
CA LEU A 18 -0.41 -19.35 -1.19
C LEU A 18 -0.91 -19.16 0.25
N SER A 19 -0.54 -20.08 1.14
CA SER A 19 -0.68 -19.87 2.59
C SER A 19 0.29 -18.79 3.10
N LYS A 20 -0.01 -18.19 4.27
CA LYS A 20 0.86 -17.19 4.94
C LYS A 20 2.35 -17.56 4.88
N ASN A 21 2.68 -18.80 5.24
CA ASN A 21 4.06 -19.28 5.32
C ASN A 21 4.70 -19.55 3.94
N GLU A 22 3.92 -19.99 2.93
CA GLU A 22 4.40 -20.10 1.55
C GLU A 22 4.68 -18.72 0.95
N LEU A 23 3.83 -17.73 1.25
CA LEU A 23 4.00 -16.35 0.79
C LEU A 23 5.20 -15.64 1.46
N ILE A 24 5.39 -15.81 2.78
CA ILE A 24 6.60 -15.34 3.48
C ILE A 24 7.85 -15.97 2.88
N ALA A 25 7.86 -17.29 2.67
CA ALA A 25 9.01 -18.00 2.08
C ALA A 25 9.33 -17.52 0.65
N LEU A 26 8.30 -17.29 -0.17
CA LEU A 26 8.46 -16.75 -1.52
C LEU A 26 9.03 -15.33 -1.50
N ALA A 27 8.53 -14.48 -0.61
CA ALA A 27 9.00 -13.12 -0.47
C ALA A 27 10.45 -13.08 0.06
N TYR A 28 10.83 -13.97 0.98
CA TYR A 28 12.21 -14.11 1.43
C TYR A 28 13.14 -14.54 0.28
N CYS A 29 12.72 -15.50 -0.55
CA CYS A 29 13.43 -15.86 -1.79
C CYS A 29 13.59 -14.65 -2.73
N ALA A 30 12.55 -13.81 -2.87
CA ALA A 30 12.60 -12.62 -3.71
C ALA A 30 13.54 -11.53 -3.15
N VAL A 31 13.74 -11.45 -1.83
CA VAL A 31 14.72 -10.55 -1.21
C VAL A 31 16.14 -11.11 -1.29
N LYS A 32 16.30 -12.43 -1.09
CA LYS A 32 17.60 -13.08 -0.92
C LYS A 32 17.72 -14.31 -1.82
N GLU A 33 18.52 -14.19 -2.87
CA GLU A 33 18.67 -15.22 -3.90
C GLU A 33 19.35 -16.51 -3.40
N ARG A 34 20.16 -16.42 -2.32
CA ARG A 34 20.87 -17.54 -1.69
C ARG A 34 20.96 -17.39 -0.17
N PHE A 35 20.55 -18.41 0.57
CA PHE A 35 20.50 -18.40 2.05
C PHE A 35 20.50 -19.84 2.61
N TYR A 36 20.67 -19.99 3.92
CA TYR A 36 20.54 -21.28 4.60
C TYR A 36 19.10 -21.54 5.04
N ILE A 37 18.68 -22.81 5.05
CA ILE A 37 17.33 -23.22 5.47
C ILE A 37 16.99 -22.80 6.90
N ASN A 38 17.99 -22.68 7.77
CA ASN A 38 17.83 -22.18 9.13
C ASN A 38 17.37 -20.71 9.16
N GLU A 39 17.80 -19.87 8.21
CA GLU A 39 17.37 -18.46 8.16
C GLU A 39 15.87 -18.35 7.86
N LEU A 40 15.35 -19.20 6.97
CA LEU A 40 13.91 -19.29 6.70
C LEU A 40 13.14 -20.02 7.81
N TYR A 41 13.78 -20.94 8.53
CA TYR A 41 13.23 -21.53 9.75
C TYR A 41 12.99 -20.45 10.81
N ASP A 42 14.01 -19.66 11.15
CA ASP A 42 13.94 -18.60 12.16
C ASP A 42 12.85 -17.54 11.81
N ILE A 43 12.64 -17.27 10.52
CA ILE A 43 11.60 -16.33 10.03
C ILE A 43 10.17 -16.91 10.13
N LEU A 44 10.01 -18.22 9.89
CA LEU A 44 8.71 -18.89 9.95
C LEU A 44 8.37 -19.37 11.38
N GLU A 45 9.35 -19.48 12.27
CA GLU A 45 9.19 -19.95 13.65
C GLU A 45 8.64 -18.86 14.60
N GLU A 46 7.40 -18.46 14.36
CA GLU A 46 6.61 -17.78 15.38
C GLU A 46 6.31 -18.76 16.55
N LYS A 47 7.17 -18.72 17.58
CA LYS A 47 6.98 -19.32 18.92
C LYS A 47 7.31 -20.83 19.07
N GLY A 48 8.38 -21.33 18.47
CA GLY A 48 8.88 -22.69 18.76
C GLY A 48 8.03 -23.84 18.19
N ARG A 49 7.24 -23.57 17.14
CA ARG A 49 6.12 -24.44 16.70
C ARG A 49 6.44 -25.40 15.57
N TYR A 50 7.57 -25.25 14.91
CA TYR A 50 7.88 -25.94 13.65
C TYR A 50 9.24 -26.62 13.71
N GLU A 51 9.48 -27.55 12.79
CA GLU A 51 10.78 -28.19 12.59
C GLU A 51 11.32 -27.82 11.19
N ILE A 52 12.62 -28.02 10.94
CA ILE A 52 13.22 -27.86 9.60
C ILE A 52 12.49 -28.73 8.55
N ALA A 53 11.90 -29.86 8.94
CA ALA A 53 11.06 -30.69 8.08
C ALA A 53 9.81 -29.94 7.56
N TYR A 54 9.22 -29.04 8.36
CA TYR A 54 8.11 -28.18 7.95
C TYR A 54 8.55 -27.15 6.91
N VAL A 55 9.72 -26.52 7.09
CA VAL A 55 10.29 -25.58 6.10
C VAL A 55 10.52 -26.27 4.75
N ARG A 56 11.04 -27.52 4.76
CA ARG A 56 11.18 -28.34 3.54
C ARG A 56 9.83 -28.63 2.87
N LYS A 57 8.77 -28.87 3.66
CA LYS A 57 7.40 -29.05 3.14
C LYS A 57 6.86 -27.77 2.51
N ILE A 58 7.05 -26.61 3.15
CA ILE A 58 6.66 -25.30 2.60
C ILE A 58 7.37 -25.03 1.27
N LEU A 59 8.69 -25.22 1.19
CA LEU A 59 9.45 -25.02 -0.05
C LEU A 59 9.03 -25.98 -1.16
N LYS A 60 8.75 -27.24 -0.83
CA LYS A 60 8.25 -28.24 -1.80
C LYS A 60 6.88 -27.85 -2.35
N ASN A 61 5.95 -27.44 -1.49
CA ASN A 61 4.63 -27.00 -1.90
C ASN A 61 4.70 -25.71 -2.73
N LEU A 62 5.49 -24.73 -2.26
CA LEU A 62 5.67 -23.45 -2.94
C LEU A 62 6.19 -23.66 -4.37
N ARG A 63 7.24 -24.48 -4.54
CA ARG A 63 7.77 -24.86 -5.87
C ARG A 63 6.70 -25.48 -6.77
N ALA A 64 5.82 -26.32 -6.22
CA ALA A 64 4.73 -26.93 -6.99
C ALA A 64 3.64 -25.93 -7.40
N LYS A 65 3.44 -24.84 -6.64
CA LYS A 65 2.43 -23.81 -6.89
C LYS A 65 2.91 -22.68 -7.81
N VAL A 66 4.12 -22.17 -7.61
CA VAL A 66 4.66 -21.05 -8.41
C VAL A 66 5.08 -21.45 -9.82
N CYS A 67 5.19 -22.76 -10.08
CA CYS A 67 5.47 -23.37 -11.38
C CYS A 67 6.65 -22.69 -12.09
N ASP A 68 6.45 -22.30 -13.35
CA ASP A 68 7.46 -21.72 -14.23
C ASP A 68 7.90 -20.29 -13.87
N ASN A 69 7.36 -19.65 -12.83
CA ASN A 69 7.72 -18.27 -12.48
C ASN A 69 8.98 -18.18 -11.61
N VAL A 70 9.20 -19.19 -10.74
CA VAL A 70 10.28 -19.17 -9.74
C VAL A 70 10.87 -20.56 -9.53
N ASP A 71 12.13 -20.73 -9.90
CA ASP A 71 12.88 -21.97 -9.74
C ASP A 71 13.57 -22.00 -8.37
N ILE A 72 12.99 -22.76 -7.43
CA ILE A 72 13.47 -22.92 -6.05
C ILE A 72 14.23 -24.24 -5.91
N ASN A 73 15.52 -24.14 -5.59
CA ASN A 73 16.42 -25.27 -5.39
C ASN A 73 16.90 -25.34 -3.94
N VAL A 74 16.97 -26.56 -3.38
CA VAL A 74 17.42 -26.83 -2.02
C VAL A 74 18.49 -27.91 -2.07
N SER A 75 19.72 -27.57 -1.72
CA SER A 75 20.87 -28.49 -1.72
C SER A 75 21.71 -28.27 -0.46
N GLU A 76 22.08 -29.35 0.23
CA GLU A 76 22.96 -29.31 1.42
C GLU A 76 22.49 -28.33 2.53
N GLY A 77 21.18 -28.08 2.64
CA GLY A 77 20.63 -27.10 3.58
C GLY A 77 20.77 -25.64 3.15
N ARG A 78 21.33 -25.36 1.97
CA ARG A 78 21.23 -24.07 1.29
C ARG A 78 20.01 -24.06 0.37
N ILE A 79 19.40 -22.88 0.26
CA ILE A 79 18.31 -22.57 -0.65
C ILE A 79 18.84 -21.55 -1.65
N SER A 80 18.53 -21.76 -2.92
CA SER A 80 18.72 -20.77 -3.97
C SER A 80 17.44 -20.62 -4.77
N SER A 81 17.13 -19.40 -5.18
CA SER A 81 15.95 -19.10 -5.98
C SER A 81 16.29 -18.22 -7.17
N GLU A 82 15.72 -18.57 -8.32
CA GLU A 82 15.81 -17.80 -9.56
C GLU A 82 14.40 -17.41 -10.00
N PHE A 83 14.21 -16.14 -10.33
CA PHE A 83 12.91 -15.57 -10.69
C PHE A 83 12.95 -15.24 -12.18
N ARG A 84 12.09 -15.91 -12.99
CA ARG A 84 12.06 -15.68 -14.44
C ARG A 84 11.47 -14.32 -14.80
N ASP A 85 10.56 -13.86 -13.94
CA ASP A 85 9.94 -12.55 -13.97
C ASP A 85 10.62 -11.59 -12.97
N SER A 86 10.66 -10.30 -13.27
CA SER A 86 11.13 -9.30 -12.29
C SER A 86 10.24 -9.24 -11.04
N CYS A 87 10.81 -8.94 -9.88
CA CYS A 87 10.08 -8.67 -8.64
C CYS A 87 10.09 -7.17 -8.35
N ASP A 88 8.93 -6.60 -8.01
CA ASP A 88 8.79 -5.17 -7.72
C ASP A 88 9.73 -4.67 -6.60
N ILE A 89 9.88 -5.44 -5.51
CA ILE A 89 10.82 -5.14 -4.41
C ILE A 89 12.30 -5.09 -4.83
N LYS A 90 12.70 -5.82 -5.88
CA LYS A 90 14.08 -5.76 -6.43
C LYS A 90 14.29 -4.54 -7.35
N VAL A 91 13.21 -4.07 -7.99
CA VAL A 91 13.25 -2.93 -8.93
C VAL A 91 13.13 -1.60 -8.19
N LEU A 92 12.36 -1.56 -7.11
CA LEU A 92 12.01 -0.35 -6.37
C LEU A 92 13.20 0.56 -6.00
N PRO A 93 14.32 0.07 -5.42
CA PRO A 93 15.42 0.96 -5.02
C PRO A 93 16.00 1.75 -6.21
N LYS A 94 16.15 1.11 -7.38
CA LYS A 94 16.70 1.73 -8.59
C LYS A 94 15.75 2.77 -9.20
N GLU A 95 14.45 2.52 -9.16
CA GLU A 95 13.47 3.51 -9.63
C GLU A 95 13.36 4.70 -8.66
N VAL A 96 13.50 4.48 -7.34
CA VAL A 96 13.61 5.57 -6.35
C VAL A 96 14.86 6.42 -6.60
N GLU A 97 16.03 5.79 -6.77
CA GLU A 97 17.30 6.48 -7.09
C GLU A 97 17.17 7.35 -8.36
N LYS A 98 16.65 6.76 -9.44
CA LYS A 98 16.41 7.44 -10.73
C LYS A 98 15.46 8.63 -10.62
N VAL A 99 14.38 8.52 -9.84
CA VAL A 99 13.44 9.63 -9.60
C VAL A 99 14.10 10.72 -8.74
N GLU A 100 14.89 10.36 -7.72
CA GLU A 100 15.68 11.33 -6.96
C GLU A 100 16.72 12.06 -7.83
N GLU A 101 17.41 11.36 -8.73
CA GLU A 101 18.36 11.98 -9.66
C GLU A 101 17.68 12.95 -10.62
N LYS A 102 16.55 12.58 -11.23
CA LYS A 102 15.76 13.48 -12.07
C LYS A 102 15.25 14.70 -11.31
N MET A 103 14.82 14.51 -10.05
CA MET A 103 14.41 15.60 -9.18
C MET A 103 15.55 16.59 -8.89
N LYS A 104 16.77 16.08 -8.61
CA LYS A 104 17.97 16.91 -8.38
C LYS A 104 18.34 17.76 -9.60
N HIS A 105 18.10 17.25 -10.82
CA HIS A 105 18.41 17.93 -12.08
C HIS A 105 17.25 18.73 -12.68
N SER A 106 16.12 18.88 -11.97
CA SER A 106 14.89 19.53 -12.48
C SER A 106 14.35 18.93 -13.80
N ALA A 107 14.62 17.65 -14.05
CA ALA A 107 14.25 16.91 -15.26
C ALA A 107 13.22 15.81 -14.97
N LEU A 108 12.38 16.03 -13.95
CA LEU A 108 11.38 15.08 -13.48
C LEU A 108 10.05 15.31 -14.21
N GLU A 109 9.55 14.28 -14.89
CA GLU A 109 8.25 14.28 -15.55
C GLU A 109 7.20 13.56 -14.70
N ASP A 110 5.92 13.88 -14.88
CA ASP A 110 4.82 13.20 -14.17
C ASP A 110 4.78 11.70 -14.48
N THR A 111 5.22 11.31 -15.68
CA THR A 111 5.36 9.92 -16.16
C THR A 111 6.35 9.10 -15.33
N ASP A 112 7.41 9.71 -14.78
CA ASP A 112 8.35 9.04 -13.87
C ASP A 112 7.67 8.72 -12.53
N ILE A 113 6.85 9.66 -12.04
CA ILE A 113 6.14 9.54 -10.76
C ILE A 113 4.99 8.53 -10.89
N GLU A 114 4.26 8.54 -12.02
CA GLU A 114 3.28 7.50 -12.34
C GLU A 114 3.91 6.11 -12.47
N SER A 115 5.12 6.01 -13.04
CA SER A 115 5.86 4.74 -13.11
C SER A 115 6.22 4.22 -11.72
N LEU A 116 6.69 5.09 -10.83
CA LEU A 116 6.99 4.74 -9.43
C LEU A 116 5.73 4.36 -8.64
N LEU A 117 4.59 5.02 -8.88
CA LEU A 117 3.29 4.68 -8.28
C LEU A 117 2.67 3.39 -8.85
N ALA A 118 2.95 3.06 -10.12
CA ALA A 118 2.56 1.79 -10.72
C ALA A 118 3.36 0.59 -10.18
N LEU A 119 4.55 0.87 -9.65
CA LEU A 119 5.44 -0.08 -8.97
C LEU A 119 5.10 -0.22 -7.48
N TYR A 120 5.14 0.88 -6.72
CA TYR A 120 4.81 0.92 -5.29
C TYR A 120 3.32 1.21 -5.09
N ARG A 121 2.48 0.18 -5.21
CA ARG A 121 1.00 0.33 -5.09
C ARG A 121 0.48 0.33 -3.66
N GLY A 122 1.33 -0.04 -2.71
CA GLY A 122 1.03 -0.19 -1.30
C GLY A 122 2.26 -0.74 -0.57
N HIS A 123 2.15 -0.91 0.74
CA HIS A 123 3.25 -1.46 1.54
C HIS A 123 3.52 -2.94 1.21
N PHE A 124 4.71 -3.42 1.58
CA PHE A 124 5.08 -4.82 1.41
C PHE A 124 4.20 -5.75 2.26
N LEU A 125 3.45 -6.63 1.60
CA LEU A 125 2.60 -7.69 2.19
C LEU A 125 1.83 -7.23 3.43
N PRO A 126 0.94 -6.22 3.33
CA PRO A 126 0.44 -5.45 4.47
C PRO A 126 -0.41 -6.27 5.45
N PHE A 127 -1.03 -7.34 4.97
CA PHE A 127 -1.89 -8.27 5.71
C PHE A 127 -1.13 -9.39 6.44
N ILE A 128 0.20 -9.44 6.36
CA ILE A 128 1.01 -10.43 7.08
C ILE A 128 1.58 -9.80 8.36
N GLU A 129 1.11 -10.29 9.50
CA GLU A 129 1.75 -10.11 10.80
C GLU A 129 2.92 -11.09 10.91
N ASN A 130 4.16 -10.62 10.81
CA ASN A 130 5.38 -11.42 10.97
C ASN A 130 6.57 -10.48 11.14
N LEU A 131 7.40 -10.72 12.15
CA LEU A 131 8.46 -9.77 12.55
C LEU A 131 9.45 -9.45 11.43
N TRP A 132 9.82 -10.42 10.60
CA TRP A 132 10.70 -10.18 9.45
C TRP A 132 9.99 -9.38 8.34
N VAL A 133 8.74 -9.75 8.03
CA VAL A 133 7.93 -9.02 7.02
C VAL A 133 7.70 -7.56 7.44
N GLU A 134 7.37 -7.32 8.71
CA GLU A 134 7.18 -5.98 9.28
C GLU A 134 8.48 -5.16 9.22
N SER A 135 9.60 -5.74 9.68
CA SER A 135 10.92 -5.08 9.62
C SER A 135 11.32 -4.72 8.18
N TYR A 136 11.09 -5.61 7.22
CA TYR A 136 11.38 -5.34 5.80
C TYR A 136 10.39 -4.35 5.18
N ARG A 137 9.11 -4.40 5.57
CA ARG A 137 8.07 -3.43 5.17
C ARG A 137 8.45 -2.03 5.59
N ASP A 138 8.87 -1.84 6.85
CA ASP A 138 9.21 -0.52 7.38
C ASP A 138 10.53 0.01 6.81
N MET A 139 11.51 -0.88 6.53
CA MET A 139 12.69 -0.53 5.73
C MET A 139 12.28 0.02 4.34
N LEU A 140 11.42 -0.69 3.60
CA LEU A 140 10.95 -0.25 2.29
C LEU A 140 10.10 1.03 2.36
N LYS A 141 9.27 1.21 3.39
CA LYS A 141 8.56 2.48 3.65
C LYS A 141 9.56 3.62 3.81
N SER A 142 10.60 3.46 4.63
CA SER A 142 11.57 4.53 4.91
C SER A 142 12.29 5.04 3.65
N ILE A 143 12.59 4.15 2.70
CA ILE A 143 13.20 4.46 1.41
C ILE A 143 12.26 5.34 0.55
N VAL A 144 10.98 4.98 0.49
CA VAL A 144 10.00 5.62 -0.40
C VAL A 144 9.39 6.89 0.20
N PHE A 145 9.14 6.90 1.51
CA PHE A 145 8.40 7.96 2.20
C PHE A 145 9.07 9.34 2.10
N SER A 146 10.41 9.39 2.23
CA SER A 146 11.17 10.65 2.11
C SER A 146 11.03 11.26 0.71
N LEU A 147 11.06 10.45 -0.34
CA LEU A 147 10.81 10.90 -1.70
C LEU A 147 9.34 11.33 -1.89
N PHE A 148 8.38 10.51 -1.43
CA PHE A 148 6.96 10.80 -1.59
C PHE A 148 6.55 12.10 -0.87
N SER A 149 7.09 12.36 0.32
CA SER A 149 6.86 13.63 1.04
C SER A 149 7.32 14.85 0.24
N LYS A 150 8.49 14.78 -0.41
CA LYS A 150 9.00 15.86 -1.28
C LYS A 150 8.14 16.03 -2.53
N LEU A 151 7.76 14.92 -3.19
CA LEU A 151 6.96 14.92 -4.42
C LEU A 151 5.54 15.42 -4.19
N TYR A 152 4.90 15.04 -3.09
CA TYR A 152 3.53 15.44 -2.75
C TYR A 152 3.41 16.97 -2.58
N LEU A 153 4.44 17.61 -2.02
CA LEU A 153 4.55 19.06 -1.89
C LEU A 153 4.89 19.77 -3.21
N SER A 154 5.31 19.07 -4.27
CA SER A 154 5.62 19.69 -5.56
C SER A 154 4.37 20.31 -6.21
N LYS A 155 4.52 21.49 -6.81
CA LYS A 155 3.46 22.13 -7.59
C LYS A 155 3.27 21.53 -8.99
N THR A 156 4.26 20.81 -9.50
CA THR A 156 4.22 20.22 -10.86
C THR A 156 3.39 18.93 -10.92
N LEU A 157 3.26 18.23 -9.79
CA LEU A 157 2.64 16.92 -9.73
C LEU A 157 1.13 16.98 -9.89
N SER A 158 0.58 16.19 -10.83
CA SER A 158 -0.86 16.10 -11.07
C SER A 158 -1.66 15.65 -9.84
N SER A 159 -2.91 16.11 -9.78
CA SER A 159 -3.81 15.80 -8.65
C SER A 159 -4.04 14.29 -8.48
N ALA A 160 -4.10 13.54 -9.59
CA ALA A 160 -4.35 12.10 -9.57
C ALA A 160 -3.20 11.32 -8.92
N SER A 161 -1.95 11.69 -9.24
CA SER A 161 -0.77 11.08 -8.62
C SER A 161 -0.70 11.37 -7.13
N LYS A 162 -1.06 12.58 -6.69
CA LYS A 162 -1.14 12.92 -5.25
C LYS A 162 -2.17 12.07 -4.51
N LEU A 163 -3.34 11.81 -5.09
CA LEU A 163 -4.34 10.90 -4.47
C LEU A 163 -3.81 9.47 -4.36
N LYS A 164 -3.14 8.95 -5.39
CA LYS A 164 -2.50 7.62 -5.35
C LYS A 164 -1.48 7.56 -4.20
N MET A 165 -0.66 8.60 -4.02
CA MET A 165 0.30 8.69 -2.89
C MET A 165 -0.40 8.70 -1.52
N LEU A 166 -1.50 9.47 -1.39
CA LEU A 166 -2.27 9.58 -0.15
C LEU A 166 -2.98 8.28 0.26
N ARG A 167 -3.32 7.39 -0.69
CA ARG A 167 -3.81 6.03 -0.34
C ARG A 167 -2.75 5.17 0.31
N ILE A 168 -1.50 5.36 -0.12
CA ILE A 168 -0.35 4.56 0.29
C ILE A 168 0.23 5.09 1.60
N PHE A 169 0.28 6.42 1.75
CA PHE A 169 0.77 7.13 2.92
C PHE A 169 -0.24 8.21 3.32
N PRO A 170 -1.31 7.86 4.08
CA PRO A 170 -2.28 8.83 4.58
C PRO A 170 -1.66 9.93 5.46
N GLU A 171 -0.52 9.65 6.09
CA GLU A 171 0.25 10.59 6.90
C GLU A 171 0.90 11.75 6.12
N LEU A 172 0.76 11.77 4.78
CA LEU A 172 1.08 12.94 3.94
C LEU A 172 0.04 14.07 4.04
N GLN A 173 -1.06 13.85 4.77
CA GLN A 173 -2.12 14.83 5.03
C GLN A 173 -1.72 15.85 6.10
N MET A 174 -2.37 17.01 6.06
CA MET A 174 -2.25 18.09 7.05
C MET A 174 -3.65 18.61 7.42
N SER A 175 -3.82 19.11 8.65
CA SER A 175 -5.09 19.46 9.34
C SER A 175 -5.58 20.90 9.10
N VAL A 176 -6.84 21.33 9.30
CA VAL A 176 -8.07 20.76 9.94
C VAL A 176 -9.29 20.99 9.01
N ILE A 177 -10.38 20.19 9.10
CA ILE A 177 -11.55 20.35 8.23
C ILE A 177 -12.32 21.59 8.65
N ASP A 178 -12.36 22.58 7.78
CA ASP A 178 -13.28 23.71 7.91
C ASP A 178 -14.65 23.35 7.32
N LEU A 179 -15.72 23.67 8.05
CA LEU A 179 -17.12 23.45 7.65
C LEU A 179 -17.41 24.10 6.29
N SER A 180 -16.85 25.31 6.06
CA SER A 180 -17.05 26.07 4.82
C SER A 180 -16.60 25.28 3.57
N THR A 181 -15.59 24.42 3.71
CA THR A 181 -15.09 23.57 2.62
C THR A 181 -16.11 22.50 2.26
N LEU A 182 -16.76 21.88 3.25
CA LEU A 182 -17.82 20.90 3.04
C LEU A 182 -19.10 21.53 2.47
N GLU A 183 -19.49 22.72 2.96
CA GLU A 183 -20.65 23.45 2.45
C GLU A 183 -20.54 23.74 0.95
N SER A 184 -19.35 24.15 0.49
CA SER A 184 -19.07 24.47 -0.93
C SER A 184 -19.27 23.30 -1.90
N LEU A 185 -19.24 22.05 -1.41
CA LEU A 185 -19.30 20.83 -2.21
C LEU A 185 -20.70 20.24 -2.32
N SER A 186 -21.63 20.69 -1.47
CA SER A 186 -23.02 20.21 -1.40
C SER A 186 -23.77 20.28 -2.74
N GLY A 187 -23.41 21.21 -3.62
CA GLY A 187 -24.02 21.38 -4.94
C GLY A 187 -23.51 20.45 -6.06
N TYR A 188 -22.37 19.75 -5.87
CA TYR A 188 -21.70 18.99 -6.95
C TYR A 188 -21.47 17.51 -6.64
N VAL A 189 -21.73 17.08 -5.40
CA VAL A 189 -21.15 15.86 -4.86
C VAL A 189 -22.20 14.99 -4.16
N ARG A 190 -22.14 13.67 -4.35
CA ARG A 190 -22.95 12.73 -3.58
C ARG A 190 -22.29 12.43 -2.24
N VAL A 191 -22.66 13.23 -1.24
CA VAL A 191 -22.42 12.91 0.19
C VAL A 191 -23.46 11.88 0.62
N ASN A 192 -23.03 10.65 0.88
CA ASN A 192 -23.81 9.66 1.60
C ASN A 192 -23.31 9.62 3.05
N ILE A 193 -24.20 9.97 3.98
CA ILE A 193 -24.01 9.59 5.38
C ILE A 193 -24.26 8.07 5.39
N GLY A 194 -23.27 7.28 5.77
CA GLY A 194 -23.48 5.84 5.95
C GLY A 194 -24.45 5.61 7.10
N ASP A 195 -25.32 4.61 7.00
CA ASP A 195 -26.12 4.17 8.14
C ASP A 195 -25.18 3.93 9.33
N TYR A 196 -25.41 4.63 10.46
CA TYR A 196 -24.51 4.74 11.62
C TYR A 196 -23.79 3.42 11.95
N VAL A 197 -22.58 3.22 11.43
CA VAL A 197 -21.79 2.02 11.68
C VAL A 197 -21.08 2.18 13.02
N PHE A 198 -21.78 1.75 14.06
CA PHE A 198 -21.27 1.30 15.37
C PHE A 198 -19.88 1.81 15.81
N GLY A 199 -19.87 2.68 16.82
CA GLY A 199 -18.89 2.53 17.91
C GLY A 199 -17.71 3.50 18.01
N VAL A 200 -17.84 4.76 17.59
CA VAL A 200 -16.80 5.79 17.86
C VAL A 200 -17.37 7.02 18.60
N ASN A 201 -17.88 6.80 19.81
CA ASN A 201 -18.42 7.82 20.73
C ASN A 201 -19.67 8.56 20.19
N GLU A 202 -20.36 9.35 21.03
CA GLU A 202 -21.55 10.14 20.61
C GLU A 202 -21.17 11.38 19.76
N GLU A 203 -19.88 11.66 19.60
CA GLU A 203 -19.33 12.92 19.09
C GLU A 203 -18.77 12.84 17.67
N LEU A 204 -18.70 11.65 17.05
CA LEU A 204 -18.13 11.44 15.71
C LEU A 204 -19.07 10.64 14.80
N GLY A 205 -18.86 10.75 13.49
CA GLY A 205 -19.52 9.89 12.51
C GLY A 205 -18.88 9.97 11.13
N ILE A 206 -19.50 9.27 10.17
CA ILE A 206 -18.85 8.86 8.93
C ILE A 206 -19.52 9.47 7.69
N LEU A 207 -18.76 10.25 6.92
CA LEU A 207 -19.18 10.80 5.62
C LEU A 207 -18.53 10.03 4.47
N ARG A 208 -19.31 9.28 3.71
CA ARG A 208 -18.86 8.70 2.43
C ARG A 208 -19.16 9.68 1.31
N ILE A 209 -18.13 10.17 0.65
CA ILE A 209 -18.24 11.21 -0.37
C ILE A 209 -17.78 10.67 -1.72
N THR A 210 -18.67 10.71 -2.71
CA THR A 210 -18.52 10.04 -4.01
C THR A 210 -18.65 11.02 -5.18
N ASN A 211 -17.98 10.69 -6.30
CA ASN A 211 -17.97 11.46 -7.56
C ASN A 211 -17.37 12.87 -7.43
N ILE A 212 -16.38 13.06 -6.56
CA ILE A 212 -15.68 14.35 -6.43
C ILE A 212 -14.59 14.46 -7.52
N PRO A 213 -14.46 15.62 -8.21
CA PRO A 213 -13.29 15.91 -9.02
C PRO A 213 -11.97 15.80 -8.24
N THR A 214 -10.94 15.23 -8.87
CA THR A 214 -9.64 14.90 -8.25
C THR A 214 -8.96 16.09 -7.54
N ASP A 215 -9.12 17.30 -8.08
CA ASP A 215 -8.62 18.57 -7.53
C ASP A 215 -9.42 19.06 -6.33
N MET A 216 -10.76 18.99 -6.37
CA MET A 216 -11.63 19.25 -5.22
C MET A 216 -11.39 18.24 -4.10
N LEU A 217 -11.17 16.97 -4.45
CA LEU A 217 -10.87 15.90 -3.51
C LEU A 217 -9.56 16.15 -2.76
N LEU A 218 -8.51 16.62 -3.44
CA LEU A 218 -7.28 17.05 -2.74
C LEU A 218 -7.49 18.25 -1.82
N ASN A 219 -8.38 19.18 -2.16
CA ASN A 219 -8.65 20.34 -1.30
C ASN A 219 -9.41 19.93 -0.03
N LEU A 220 -10.35 19.00 -0.12
CA LEU A 220 -10.94 18.31 1.03
C LEU A 220 -9.87 17.67 1.92
N ILE A 221 -9.03 16.83 1.33
CA ILE A 221 -8.05 16.01 2.06
C ILE A 221 -7.02 16.86 2.79
N LYS A 222 -6.64 18.03 2.25
CA LYS A 222 -5.75 19.01 2.91
C LYS A 222 -6.32 19.66 4.16
N GLY A 223 -7.58 19.39 4.53
CA GLY A 223 -8.11 19.69 5.85
C GLY A 223 -8.29 18.45 6.73
N CYS A 224 -8.28 17.24 6.21
CA CYS A 224 -8.85 16.11 6.96
C CYS A 224 -7.95 15.62 8.11
N SER A 225 -8.59 15.31 9.25
CA SER A 225 -7.95 14.64 10.40
C SER A 225 -7.86 13.13 10.21
N GLU A 226 -8.91 12.51 9.64
CA GLU A 226 -8.93 11.10 9.24
C GLU A 226 -9.65 10.92 7.90
N VAL A 227 -8.93 10.39 6.91
CA VAL A 227 -9.47 10.01 5.58
C VAL A 227 -9.16 8.55 5.31
N SER A 228 -10.21 7.76 5.11
CA SER A 228 -10.13 6.46 4.46
C SER A 228 -10.43 6.63 2.97
N PHE A 229 -9.53 6.20 2.10
CA PHE A 229 -9.79 6.20 0.65
C PHE A 229 -10.50 4.91 0.25
N VAL A 230 -11.58 5.04 -0.51
CA VAL A 230 -12.35 3.89 -1.02
C VAL A 230 -12.26 3.76 -2.54
N GLY A 231 -11.92 4.84 -3.26
CA GLY A 231 -11.71 4.82 -4.70
C GLY A 231 -11.03 6.06 -5.27
N ASP A 232 -10.93 6.16 -6.60
CA ASP A 232 -10.27 7.28 -7.32
C ASP A 232 -10.94 8.63 -7.11
N ASN A 233 -12.27 8.64 -7.05
CA ASN A 233 -13.07 9.85 -6.77
C ASN A 233 -13.97 9.63 -5.53
N GLU A 234 -13.47 8.86 -4.56
CA GLU A 234 -14.24 8.44 -3.39
C GLU A 234 -13.40 8.36 -2.10
N VAL A 235 -13.89 9.03 -1.06
CA VAL A 235 -13.33 9.00 0.31
C VAL A 235 -14.42 8.79 1.35
N VAL A 236 -13.99 8.27 2.49
CA VAL A 236 -14.73 8.17 3.73
C VAL A 236 -14.00 9.03 4.76
N LEU A 237 -14.68 10.04 5.29
CA LEU A 237 -14.16 10.96 6.32
C LEU A 237 -14.76 10.59 7.67
N VAL A 238 -13.94 10.59 8.72
CA VAL A 238 -14.45 10.67 10.10
C VAL A 238 -14.51 12.14 10.48
N VAL A 239 -15.69 12.61 10.86
CA VAL A 239 -15.96 14.01 11.19
C VAL A 239 -16.73 14.11 12.51
N ASN A 240 -16.72 15.29 13.13
CA ASN A 240 -17.50 15.52 14.34
C ASN A 240 -19.02 15.52 14.09
N SER A 241 -19.79 15.30 15.15
CA SER A 241 -21.25 15.24 15.11
C SER A 241 -21.84 16.57 14.63
N GLU A 242 -21.26 17.72 14.97
CA GLU A 242 -21.70 19.05 14.50
C GLU A 242 -21.69 19.16 12.97
N THR A 243 -20.63 18.68 12.32
CA THR A 243 -20.50 18.64 10.85
C THR A 243 -21.60 17.79 10.21
N ILE A 244 -21.95 16.67 10.85
CA ILE A 244 -23.02 15.78 10.36
C ILE A 244 -24.39 16.44 10.54
N HIS A 245 -24.64 17.08 11.68
CA HIS A 245 -25.89 17.81 11.91
C HIS A 245 -26.08 18.97 10.92
N ALA A 246 -25.01 19.70 10.61
CA ALA A 246 -25.02 20.74 9.58
C ALA A 246 -25.40 20.16 8.19
N LEU A 247 -24.74 19.09 7.76
CA LEU A 247 -25.03 18.43 6.47
C LEU A 247 -26.44 17.80 6.41
N ILE A 248 -26.94 17.23 7.51
CA ILE A 248 -28.33 16.73 7.59
C ILE A 248 -29.33 17.88 7.48
N LYS A 249 -29.03 19.05 8.04
CA LYS A 249 -29.86 20.24 7.94
C LYS A 249 -29.89 20.78 6.50
N MET A 250 -28.72 20.94 5.88
CA MET A 250 -28.61 21.40 4.48
C MET A 250 -29.35 20.49 3.47
N LYS A 251 -29.46 19.19 3.74
CA LYS A 251 -30.23 18.25 2.88
C LYS A 251 -31.75 18.33 3.03
N LYS A 252 -32.27 19.09 3.99
CA LYS A 252 -33.71 19.25 4.27
C LYS A 252 -34.27 20.59 3.82
N GLU A 253 -33.39 21.49 3.36
CA GLU A 253 -33.71 22.80 2.78
C GLU A 253 -33.61 22.73 1.25
#